data_AF-A0ABD2IVV7-F1
#
_entry.id   AF-A0ABD2IVV7-F1
#
_cell.length_a   1.000
_cell.length_b   1.000
_cell.length_c   1.000
_cell.angle_alpha   90.00
_cell.angle_beta   90.00
_cell.angle_gamma   90.00
#
_symmetry.space_group_name_H-M   'P 1'
#
loop_
_entity.id
_entity.type
_entity.pdbx_description
1 polymer ?
#
loop_
_entity_poly.entity_id
_entity_poly.type
_entity_poly.pdbx_seq_one_letter_code
_entity_poly.pdbx_strand_id
1 'polypeptide(L)'
;MSAPLLNSTLATANGGDSWSPPFGLVVQLFGWFVAGLLSLETILGNSMVLLAYRLERSISKQLNNRFIVSLAISDLIIGIEGIPFFTVYVINGDRWPLGAIACEIWLFLDYTLCLVSILTVLLITADRYLSVPFVPFCPFSFRHFVLLSIFLSSICPFSFRHFVLFGSVTLPPI
;
A
#
# COMPACT_ATOMS: atom_id res chain seq x y z
N MET A 1 -62.62 -7.73 12.84
CA MET A 1 -61.45 -8.63 12.76
C MET A 1 -60.73 -8.35 11.45
N SER A 2 -59.72 -7.51 11.45
CA SER A 2 -58.87 -7.28 10.26
C SER A 2 -57.62 -6.49 10.67
N ALA A 3 -56.56 -7.21 11.03
CA ALA A 3 -55.19 -6.68 11.04
C ALA A 3 -54.20 -7.82 10.71
N PRO A 4 -53.69 -7.88 9.46
CA PRO A 4 -52.39 -8.52 9.25
C PRO A 4 -51.42 -7.74 8.32
N LEU A 5 -51.70 -6.49 7.92
CA LEU A 5 -50.88 -5.77 6.94
C LEU A 5 -49.62 -5.07 7.50
N LEU A 6 -49.38 -5.07 8.82
CA LEU A 6 -48.25 -4.34 9.42
C LEU A 6 -46.99 -5.19 9.66
N ASN A 7 -47.06 -6.52 9.46
CA ASN A 7 -45.93 -7.42 9.71
C ASN A 7 -45.01 -7.61 8.49
N SER A 8 -45.53 -7.33 7.29
CA SER A 8 -44.81 -7.49 6.02
C SER A 8 -44.03 -6.25 5.58
N THR A 9 -44.29 -5.07 6.16
CA THR A 9 -43.55 -3.83 5.86
C THR A 9 -42.34 -3.60 6.78
N LEU A 10 -42.33 -4.17 8.00
CA LEU A 10 -41.13 -4.15 8.86
C LEU A 10 -40.07 -5.19 8.45
N ALA A 11 -40.48 -6.30 7.83
CA ALA A 11 -39.55 -7.32 7.36
C ALA A 11 -38.68 -6.85 6.18
N THR A 12 -39.16 -5.88 5.39
CA THR A 12 -38.41 -5.27 4.27
C THR A 12 -37.64 -4.00 4.66
N ALA A 13 -37.85 -3.46 5.86
CA ALA A 13 -37.11 -2.30 6.37
C ALA A 13 -35.79 -2.68 7.08
N ASN A 14 -35.59 -3.96 7.42
CA ASN A 14 -34.35 -4.49 7.98
C ASN A 14 -33.39 -5.07 6.93
N GLY A 15 -33.67 -4.87 5.64
CA GLY A 15 -32.76 -5.18 4.53
C GLY A 15 -31.66 -4.13 4.35
N GLY A 16 -31.28 -3.41 5.40
CA GLY A 16 -30.04 -2.63 5.39
C GLY A 16 -28.89 -3.62 5.41
N ASP A 17 -28.03 -3.57 4.39
CA ASP A 17 -26.86 -4.43 4.19
C ASP A 17 -26.12 -4.69 5.50
N SER A 18 -26.48 -5.77 6.19
CA SER A 18 -25.87 -6.14 7.46
C SER A 18 -24.55 -6.80 7.11
N TRP A 19 -23.52 -5.96 6.94
CA TRP A 19 -22.17 -6.42 6.70
C TRP A 19 -21.75 -7.32 7.87
N SER A 20 -21.68 -8.62 7.60
CA SER A 20 -21.17 -9.62 8.53
C SER A 20 -19.67 -9.77 8.25
N PRO A 21 -18.80 -9.57 9.26
CA PRO A 21 -17.38 -9.80 9.07
C PRO A 21 -17.14 -11.28 8.72
N PRO A 22 -16.33 -11.58 7.70
CA PRO A 22 -16.07 -12.95 7.27
C PRO A 22 -15.23 -13.75 8.28
N PHE A 23 -14.49 -13.06 9.15
CA PHE A 23 -13.61 -13.66 10.15
C PHE A 23 -14.19 -13.47 11.56
N GLY A 24 -14.01 -14.49 12.41
CA GLY A 24 -14.40 -14.42 13.82
C GLY A 24 -13.57 -13.40 14.60
N LEU A 25 -14.16 -12.84 15.67
CA LEU A 25 -13.57 -11.75 16.46
C LEU A 25 -12.17 -12.07 17.01
N VAL A 26 -11.92 -13.33 17.40
CA VAL A 26 -10.60 -13.78 17.87
C VAL A 26 -9.53 -13.66 16.77
N VAL A 27 -9.87 -14.03 15.53
CA VAL A 27 -8.95 -13.95 14.39
C VAL A 27 -8.66 -12.49 14.04
N GLN A 28 -9.66 -11.62 14.12
CA GLN A 28 -9.47 -10.18 13.88
C GLN A 28 -8.54 -9.55 14.91
N LEU A 29 -8.79 -9.80 16.21
CA LEU A 29 -7.93 -9.29 17.27
C LEU A 29 -6.50 -9.79 17.15
N PHE A 30 -6.33 -11.07 16.80
CA PHE A 30 -5.01 -11.64 16.53
C PHE A 30 -4.33 -10.96 15.34
N GLY A 31 -5.06 -10.73 14.24
CA GLY A 31 -4.56 -10.02 13.06
C GLY A 31 -4.10 -8.60 13.39
N TRP A 32 -4.91 -7.83 14.12
CA TRP A 32 -4.56 -6.48 14.57
C TRP A 32 -3.35 -6.47 15.51
N PHE A 33 -3.24 -7.46 16.41
CA PHE A 33 -2.10 -7.57 17.31
C PHE A 33 -0.79 -7.85 16.55
N VAL A 34 -0.81 -8.83 15.63
CA VAL A 34 0.37 -9.16 14.81
C VAL A 34 0.75 -8.00 13.91
N ALA A 35 -0.22 -7.35 13.25
CA ALA A 35 0.02 -6.17 12.43
C ALA A 35 0.65 -5.02 13.23
N GLY A 36 0.14 -4.75 14.44
CA GLY A 36 0.73 -3.77 15.34
C GLY A 36 2.17 -4.10 15.71
N LEU A 37 2.47 -5.36 16.02
CA LEU A 37 3.83 -5.79 16.36
C LEU A 37 4.80 -5.61 15.19
N LEU A 38 4.40 -6.02 13.98
CA LEU A 38 5.20 -5.86 12.76
C LEU A 38 5.43 -4.39 12.40
N SER A 39 4.41 -3.54 12.57
CA SER A 39 4.52 -2.10 12.39
C SER A 39 5.52 -1.49 13.36
N LEU A 40 5.45 -1.85 14.65
CA LEU A 40 6.40 -1.37 15.66
C LEU A 40 7.83 -1.81 15.37
N GLU A 41 8.05 -3.08 15.02
CA GLU A 41 9.38 -3.59 14.68
C GLU A 41 9.97 -2.85 13.46
N THR A 42 9.15 -2.65 12.42
CA THR A 42 9.53 -1.92 11.21
C THR A 42 9.89 -0.46 11.53
N ILE A 43 9.07 0.22 12.33
CA ILE A 43 9.31 1.61 12.72
C ILE A 43 10.57 1.71 13.57
N LEU A 44 10.72 0.86 14.59
CA LEU A 44 11.86 0.90 15.50
C LEU A 44 13.16 0.61 14.75
N GLY A 45 13.20 -0.44 13.93
CA GLY A 45 14.39 -0.81 13.15
C GLY A 45 14.85 0.31 12.20
N ASN A 46 13.93 0.84 11.39
CA ASN A 46 14.26 1.91 10.44
C ASN A 46 14.55 3.26 11.11
N SER A 47 13.92 3.53 12.27
CA SER A 47 14.24 4.72 13.07
C SER A 47 15.65 4.64 13.67
N MET A 48 16.08 3.46 14.13
CA MET A 48 17.43 3.24 14.61
C MET A 48 18.47 3.45 13.49
N VAL A 49 18.19 2.97 12.28
CA VAL A 49 19.04 3.21 11.10
C VAL A 49 19.16 4.71 10.81
N LEU A 50 18.04 5.44 10.83
CA LEU A 50 18.05 6.88 10.62
C LEU A 50 18.81 7.60 11.74
N LEU A 51 18.65 7.19 12.99
CA LEU A 51 19.36 7.76 14.14
C LEU A 51 20.86 7.51 14.04
N ALA A 52 21.29 6.29 13.72
CA ALA A 52 22.69 5.95 13.49
C ALA A 52 23.30 6.82 12.37
N TYR A 53 22.56 7.02 11.28
CA TYR A 53 22.97 7.91 10.19
C TYR A 53 23.10 9.38 10.63
N ARG A 54 22.21 9.86 11.51
CA ARG A 54 22.25 11.24 12.03
C ARG A 54 23.40 11.46 13.00
N LEU A 55 23.74 10.45 13.81
CA LEU A 55 24.82 10.52 14.79
C LEU A 55 26.19 10.53 14.11
N GLU A 56 26.37 9.78 13.02
CA GLU A 56 27.66 9.69 12.33
C GLU A 56 27.77 10.68 11.15
N ARG A 57 28.33 11.86 11.45
CA ARG A 57 28.48 12.97 10.49
C ARG A 57 29.46 12.66 9.34
N SER A 58 30.36 11.70 9.53
CA SER A 58 31.29 11.22 8.50
C SER A 58 30.57 10.39 7.42
N ILE A 59 29.65 9.52 7.84
CA ILE A 59 28.85 8.65 6.97
C ILE A 59 27.85 9.47 6.15
N SER A 60 27.25 10.53 6.69
CA SER A 60 26.24 11.33 5.96
C SER A 60 26.77 12.09 4.73
N LYS A 61 28.09 12.22 4.52
CA LYS A 61 28.66 12.96 3.38
C LYS A 61 28.86 12.10 2.12
N GLN A 62 28.86 10.78 2.24
CA GLN A 62 29.05 9.89 1.10
C GLN A 62 27.75 9.70 0.30
N LEU A 63 27.85 9.86 -1.03
CA LEU A 63 26.76 9.64 -1.99
C LEU A 63 26.04 8.29 -1.79
N ASN A 64 26.79 7.25 -1.44
CA ASN A 64 26.26 5.90 -1.24
C ASN A 64 25.33 5.81 0.01
N ASN A 65 25.53 6.65 1.03
CA ASN A 65 24.74 6.58 2.25
C ASN A 65 23.39 7.33 2.15
N ARG A 66 23.13 8.06 1.06
CA ARG A 66 21.80 8.63 0.78
C ARG A 66 20.75 7.58 0.44
N PHE A 67 21.17 6.44 -0.11
CA PHE A 67 20.28 5.32 -0.41
C PHE A 67 19.73 4.67 0.87
N ILE A 68 20.58 4.51 1.89
CA ILE A 68 20.19 3.96 3.20
C ILE A 68 19.10 4.83 3.86
N VAL A 69 19.21 6.15 3.75
CA VAL A 69 18.19 7.08 4.25
C VAL A 69 16.89 6.97 3.46
N SER A 70 16.97 6.86 2.13
CA SER A 70 15.78 6.69 1.29
C SER A 70 15.05 5.38 1.60
N LEU A 71 15.81 4.31 1.82
CA LEU A 71 15.28 3.00 2.23
C LEU A 71 14.53 3.13 3.56
N ALA A 72 15.19 3.66 4.59
CA ALA A 72 14.59 3.83 5.92
C ALA A 72 13.31 4.70 5.89
N ILE A 73 13.27 5.75 5.05
CA ILE A 73 12.06 6.59 4.91
C ILE A 73 10.93 5.81 4.24
N SER A 74 11.22 5.06 3.18
CA SER A 74 10.21 4.23 2.50
C SER A 74 9.62 3.18 3.44
N ASP A 75 10.45 2.46 4.19
CA ASP A 75 10.00 1.42 5.12
C ASP A 75 9.21 2.01 6.32
N LEU A 76 9.55 3.23 6.77
CA LEU A 76 8.75 3.95 7.77
C LEU A 76 7.34 4.27 7.25
N ILE A 77 7.22 4.70 5.99
CA ILE A 77 5.92 5.00 5.38
C ILE A 77 5.09 3.71 5.24
N ILE A 78 5.70 2.60 4.81
CA ILE A 78 5.04 1.29 4.70
C ILE A 78 4.61 0.77 6.08
N GLY A 79 5.46 0.93 7.10
CA GLY A 79 5.13 0.52 8.47
C GLY A 79 3.98 1.29 9.10
N ILE A 80 3.85 2.59 8.78
CA ILE A 80 2.81 3.48 9.33
C ILE A 80 1.48 3.33 8.60
N GLU A 81 1.48 3.29 7.27
CA GLU A 81 0.25 3.27 6.46
C GLU A 81 -0.01 1.87 5.87
N GLY A 82 0.99 1.23 5.29
CA GLY A 82 0.84 -0.04 4.57
C GLY A 82 0.24 -1.15 5.43
N ILE A 83 0.87 -1.46 6.56
CA ILE A 83 0.46 -2.55 7.46
C ILE A 83 -0.96 -2.37 8.03
N PRO A 84 -1.36 -1.21 8.60
CA PRO A 84 -2.70 -1.05 9.15
C PRO A 84 -3.79 -1.02 8.07
N PHE A 85 -3.57 -0.37 6.92
CA PHE A 85 -4.56 -0.36 5.84
C PHE A 85 -4.71 -1.73 5.17
N PHE A 86 -3.62 -2.49 5.02
CA PHE A 86 -3.67 -3.88 4.56
C PHE A 86 -4.48 -4.76 5.52
N THR A 87 -4.29 -4.57 6.82
CA THR A 87 -5.02 -5.32 7.85
C THR A 87 -6.52 -5.02 7.81
N VAL A 88 -6.90 -3.74 7.64
CA VAL A 88 -8.30 -3.34 7.45
C VAL A 88 -8.89 -3.97 6.19
N TYR A 89 -8.15 -3.98 5.08
CA TYR A 89 -8.60 -4.57 3.82
C TYR A 89 -8.89 -6.08 3.96
N VAL A 90 -7.94 -6.83 4.55
CA VAL A 90 -8.08 -8.28 4.74
C VAL A 90 -9.21 -8.60 5.71
N ILE A 91 -9.26 -7.95 6.87
CA ILE A 91 -10.29 -8.25 7.90
C ILE A 91 -11.69 -7.95 7.39
N ASN A 92 -11.85 -6.95 6.52
CA ASN A 92 -13.13 -6.61 5.94
C ASN A 92 -13.59 -7.57 4.81
N GLY A 93 -12.82 -8.61 4.49
CA GLY A 93 -13.16 -9.57 3.43
C GLY A 93 -12.98 -8.98 2.04
N ASP A 94 -11.83 -8.36 1.80
CA ASP A 94 -11.50 -7.69 0.54
C ASP A 94 -12.43 -6.52 0.19
N ARG A 95 -13.22 -6.04 1.16
CA ARG A 95 -14.03 -4.82 1.04
C ARG A 95 -13.30 -3.64 1.66
N TRP A 96 -13.10 -2.61 0.84
CA TRP A 96 -12.49 -1.36 1.28
C TRP A 96 -13.55 -0.33 1.72
N PRO A 97 -13.54 0.15 2.98
CA PRO A 97 -14.60 1.01 3.51
C PRO A 97 -14.45 2.50 3.15
N LEU A 98 -13.24 2.98 2.79
CA LEU A 98 -12.99 4.41 2.51
C LEU A 98 -13.29 4.81 1.05
N GLY A 99 -13.95 3.94 0.28
CA GLY A 99 -14.32 4.18 -1.13
C GLY A 99 -13.24 3.80 -2.16
N ALA A 100 -13.66 3.63 -3.42
CA ALA A 100 -12.82 3.07 -4.48
C ALA A 100 -11.58 3.89 -4.82
N ILE A 101 -11.66 5.22 -4.72
CA ILE A 101 -10.52 6.12 -5.03
C ILE A 101 -9.42 5.97 -3.98
N ALA A 102 -9.79 5.93 -2.69
CA ALA A 102 -8.82 5.74 -1.61
C ALA A 102 -8.12 4.38 -1.69
N CYS A 103 -8.86 3.31 -2.05
CA CYS A 103 -8.29 1.99 -2.28
C CYS A 103 -7.22 2.02 -3.39
N GLU A 104 -7.55 2.62 -4.54
CA GLU A 104 -6.61 2.72 -5.66
C GLU A 104 -5.36 3.54 -5.32
N ILE A 105 -5.53 4.67 -4.62
CA ILE A 105 -4.40 5.50 -4.19
C ILE A 105 -3.51 4.74 -3.20
N TRP A 106 -4.10 4.06 -2.22
CA TRP A 106 -3.36 3.29 -1.23
C TRP A 106 -2.56 2.16 -1.88
N LEU A 107 -3.21 1.38 -2.73
CA LEU A 107 -2.59 0.26 -3.44
C LEU A 107 -1.43 0.75 -4.34
N PHE A 108 -1.66 1.84 -5.07
CA PHE A 108 -0.64 2.49 -5.87
C PHE A 108 0.56 2.99 -5.05
N LEU A 109 0.30 3.60 -3.88
CA LEU A 109 1.34 4.10 -2.99
C LEU A 109 2.20 2.94 -2.47
N ASP A 110 1.57 1.86 -2.00
CA ASP A 110 2.26 0.67 -1.49
C ASP A 110 3.15 0.02 -2.55
N TYR A 111 2.63 -0.18 -3.77
CA TYR A 111 3.43 -0.68 -4.90
C TYR A 111 4.62 0.21 -5.23
N THR A 112 4.41 1.54 -5.23
CA THR A 112 5.47 2.51 -5.54
C THR A 112 6.56 2.47 -4.46
N LEU A 113 6.18 2.42 -3.19
CA LEU A 113 7.13 2.37 -2.07
C LEU A 113 7.94 1.06 -2.09
N CYS A 114 7.32 -0.07 -2.38
CA CYS A 114 8.01 -1.35 -2.57
C CYS A 114 9.01 -1.30 -3.73
N LEU A 115 8.60 -0.71 -4.87
CA LEU A 115 9.48 -0.57 -6.03
C LEU A 115 10.68 0.34 -5.72
N VAL A 116 10.46 1.46 -5.05
CA VAL A 116 11.52 2.38 -4.59
C VAL A 116 12.50 1.62 -3.70
N SER A 117 12.03 0.79 -2.76
CA SER A 117 12.88 -0.02 -1.88
C SER A 117 13.76 -0.99 -2.67
N ILE A 118 13.17 -1.80 -3.57
CA ILE A 118 13.90 -2.78 -4.39
C ILE A 118 14.92 -2.08 -5.30
N LEU A 119 14.53 -1.01 -5.99
CA LEU A 119 15.45 -0.26 -6.85
C LEU A 119 16.57 0.40 -6.05
N THR A 120 16.30 0.85 -4.82
CA THR A 120 17.31 1.40 -3.91
C THR A 120 18.35 0.34 -3.55
N VAL A 121 17.91 -0.88 -3.20
CA VAL A 121 18.82 -2.01 -2.93
C VAL A 121 19.61 -2.39 -4.19
N LEU A 122 18.96 -2.47 -5.35
CA LEU A 122 19.63 -2.75 -6.62
C LEU A 122 20.68 -1.70 -6.95
N LEU A 123 20.41 -0.42 -6.71
CA LEU A 123 21.40 0.65 -6.89
C LEU A 123 22.56 0.53 -5.92
N ILE A 124 22.34 0.15 -4.66
CA ILE A 124 23.43 -0.12 -3.71
C ILE A 124 24.31 -1.27 -4.23
N THR A 125 23.69 -2.36 -4.69
CA THR A 125 24.45 -3.51 -5.24
C THR A 125 25.16 -3.17 -6.53
N ALA A 126 24.54 -2.36 -7.41
CA ALA A 126 25.12 -1.91 -8.66
C ALA A 126 26.27 -0.93 -8.41
N ASP A 127 26.15 0.02 -7.49
CA ASP A 127 27.25 0.93 -7.10
C ASP A 127 28.48 0.13 -6.61
N ARG A 128 28.24 -0.95 -5.84
CA ARG A 128 29.30 -1.85 -5.37
C ARG A 128 29.88 -2.73 -6.47
N TYR A 129 29.06 -3.15 -7.42
CA TYR A 129 29.49 -3.95 -8.58
C TYR A 129 30.24 -3.09 -9.62
N LEU A 130 29.86 -1.83 -9.77
CA LEU A 130 30.40 -0.86 -10.73
C LEU A 130 31.57 -0.04 -10.18
N SER A 131 31.97 -0.24 -8.91
CA SER A 131 33.31 0.13 -8.47
C SER A 131 34.40 -0.64 -9.22
N VAL A 132 34.02 -1.67 -9.98
CA VAL A 132 34.79 -2.24 -11.09
C VAL A 132 34.50 -1.39 -12.35
N PRO A 133 35.50 -0.78 -13.00
CA PRO A 133 35.39 0.51 -13.69
C PRO A 133 34.62 0.58 -15.04
N PHE A 134 33.48 -0.10 -15.23
CA PHE A 134 32.90 -0.23 -16.59
C PHE A 134 31.53 0.39 -16.88
N VAL A 135 30.77 0.99 -15.94
CA VAL A 135 29.48 1.58 -16.36
C VAL A 135 29.00 2.73 -15.45
N PRO A 136 28.78 3.97 -15.98
CA PRO A 136 28.20 5.06 -15.18
C PRO A 136 26.68 4.88 -15.07
N PHE A 137 26.19 4.33 -13.96
CA PHE A 137 24.76 4.36 -13.65
C PHE A 137 24.39 5.74 -13.09
N CYS A 138 23.70 6.54 -13.90
CA CYS A 138 23.29 7.89 -13.52
C CYS A 138 22.03 7.88 -12.62
N PRO A 139 22.07 8.48 -11.41
CA PRO A 139 20.95 8.55 -10.48
C PRO A 139 19.74 9.38 -10.98
N PHE A 140 19.91 10.11 -12.09
CA PHE A 140 18.84 10.83 -12.79
C PHE A 140 17.77 9.89 -13.38
N SER A 141 18.15 8.64 -13.71
CA SER A 141 17.23 7.63 -14.22
C SER A 141 16.23 7.15 -13.17
N PHE A 142 16.60 7.13 -11.87
CA PHE A 142 15.75 6.61 -10.79
C PHE A 142 14.45 7.39 -10.60
N ARG A 143 14.52 8.73 -10.56
CA ARG A 143 13.31 9.58 -10.47
C ARG A 143 12.41 9.41 -11.69
N HIS A 144 13.00 9.31 -12.89
CA HIS A 144 12.23 9.06 -14.11
C HIS A 144 11.63 7.65 -14.15
N PHE A 145 12.32 6.63 -13.64
CA PHE A 145 11.83 5.26 -13.60
C PHE A 145 10.70 5.07 -12.60
N VAL A 146 10.82 5.68 -11.42
CA VAL A 146 9.75 5.73 -10.41
C VAL A 146 8.56 6.51 -10.97
N LEU A 147 8.77 7.69 -11.56
CA LEU A 147 7.70 8.44 -12.22
C LEU A 147 7.07 7.66 -13.39
N LEU A 148 7.85 6.95 -14.20
CA LEU A 148 7.34 6.08 -15.27
C LEU A 148 6.51 4.92 -14.72
N SER A 149 6.97 4.27 -13.66
CA SER A 149 6.19 3.21 -12.99
C SER A 149 4.91 3.75 -12.38
N ILE A 150 4.94 4.98 -11.86
CA ILE A 150 3.77 5.73 -11.40
C ILE A 150 2.82 6.03 -12.57
N PHE A 151 3.32 6.52 -13.70
CA PHE A 151 2.51 6.79 -14.88
C PHE A 151 1.90 5.50 -15.44
N LEU A 152 2.68 4.42 -15.56
CA LEU A 152 2.21 3.11 -16.05
C LEU A 152 1.17 2.49 -15.11
N SER A 153 1.41 2.55 -13.80
CA SER A 153 0.47 2.04 -12.80
C SER A 153 -0.75 2.94 -12.60
N SER A 154 -0.69 4.23 -12.96
CA SER A 154 -1.87 5.12 -13.00
C SER A 154 -2.74 4.88 -14.24
N ILE A 155 -2.12 4.49 -15.36
CA ILE A 155 -2.85 4.13 -16.59
C ILE A 155 -3.68 2.86 -16.38
N CYS A 156 -3.17 1.87 -15.64
CA CYS A 156 -3.86 0.59 -15.41
C CYS A 156 -5.25 0.70 -14.74
N PRO A 157 -5.45 1.40 -13.62
CA PRO A 157 -6.75 1.60 -12.99
C PRO A 157 -7.65 2.53 -13.80
N PHE A 158 -7.12 3.56 -14.46
CA PHE A 158 -7.91 4.39 -15.39
C PHE A 158 -8.42 3.57 -16.57
N SER A 159 -7.58 2.73 -17.16
CA SER A 159 -7.95 1.83 -18.26
C SER A 159 -8.94 0.75 -17.80
N PHE A 160 -8.74 0.16 -16.63
CA PHE A 160 -9.65 -0.85 -16.08
C PHE A 160 -11.02 -0.25 -15.74
N ARG A 161 -11.04 0.90 -15.07
CA ARG A 161 -12.27 1.64 -14.73
C ARG A 161 -13.00 2.11 -15.99
N HIS A 162 -12.28 2.58 -17.01
CA HIS A 162 -12.85 2.95 -18.30
C HIS A 162 -13.39 1.74 -19.09
N PHE A 163 -12.67 0.62 -19.09
CA PHE A 163 -13.10 -0.63 -19.72
C PHE A 163 -14.35 -1.21 -19.05
N VAL A 164 -14.40 -1.23 -17.71
CA VAL A 164 -15.58 -1.68 -16.96
C VAL A 164 -16.77 -0.74 -17.19
N LEU A 165 -16.57 0.57 -17.25
CA LEU A 165 -17.64 1.52 -17.59
C LEU A 165 -18.16 1.32 -19.02
N PHE A 166 -17.28 1.11 -20.00
CA PHE A 166 -17.70 0.80 -21.39
C PHE A 166 -18.35 -0.58 -21.53
N GLY A 167 -17.90 -1.58 -20.77
CA GLY A 167 -18.50 -2.93 -20.72
C GLY A 167 -19.86 -2.95 -20.02
N SER A 168 -20.07 -2.10 -19.01
CA SER A 168 -21.34 -1.97 -18.29
C SER A 168 -22.41 -1.25 -19.10
N VAL A 169 -22.02 -0.38 -20.05
CA VAL A 169 -22.95 0.36 -20.93
C VAL A 169 -23.44 -0.50 -22.10
N THR A 170 -22.80 -1.64 -22.39
CA THR A 170 -23.13 -2.52 -23.52
C THR A 170 -23.94 -3.77 -23.15
N LEU A 171 -24.17 -4.05 -21.86
CA LEU A 171 -25.04 -5.14 -21.42
C LEU A 171 -26.40 -4.57 -20.98
N PRO A 172 -27.51 -4.88 -21.69
CA PRO A 172 -28.84 -4.55 -21.19
C PRO A 172 -29.09 -5.37 -19.90
N PRO A 173 -29.85 -4.83 -18.93
CA PRO A 173 -30.25 -5.59 -17.75
C PRO A 173 -31.10 -6.78 -18.21
N ILE A 174 -30.63 -8.00 -17.88
CA ILE A 174 -31.36 -9.25 -18.05
C ILE A 174 -32.09 -9.56 -16.75
#